data_AF-A0A537U0Y4-F1
#
_entry.id   AF-A0A537U0Y4-F1
#
_cell.length_a   1.000
_cell.length_b   1.000
_cell.length_c   1.000
_cell.angle_alpha   90.00
_cell.angle_beta   90.00
_cell.angle_gamma   90.00
#
_symmetry.space_group_name_H-M   'P 1'
#
loop_
_entity.id
_entity.type
_entity.pdbx_description
1 polymer ?
#
loop_
_entity_poly.entity_id
_entity_poly.type
_entity_poly.pdbx_seq_one_letter_code
_entity_poly.pdbx_strand_id
1 'polypeptide(L)'
;MGMLIPDCAVLRAGIVAPLFCVAAALMVADAAHAARRGPSHAATPALDAQAVNDAQFSAPSGKGRARGPSPATTIKAEILLDRAGFSPGQIDGQTGSNDQKALAAFQAANGLKPSGHLDAETWSRLTATSNDPVLVEYEIQPGDVKGPFNKSIPASLEKKAELKNLNYTSPRELLGEKFHIDPGLLTRLNPKASLETAGTKIIVPNVGKKPAEAKVEKVVVDKSAKTVRALDGSGKLVTFYPASVGSEERPAPSGTRQIRSVAENPTYHYSPKLNFKGVKTKKPFTVAAGPKNPV
;
A
#
# COMPACT_ATOMS: atom_id res chain seq x y z
N MET A 1 -31.05 20.57 -44.80
CA MET A 1 -31.22 21.80 -45.60
C MET A 1 -32.47 22.50 -45.08
N GLY A 2 -32.37 23.76 -44.64
CA GLY A 2 -33.47 24.59 -44.07
C GLY A 2 -33.73 24.30 -42.57
N MET A 3 -33.45 25.16 -41.58
CA MET A 3 -33.66 26.61 -41.38
C MET A 3 -35.15 27.00 -41.31
N LEU A 4 -35.60 27.47 -40.14
CA LEU A 4 -36.43 28.68 -39.95
C LEU A 4 -36.76 28.93 -38.45
N ILE A 5 -36.25 30.07 -37.98
CA ILE A 5 -36.65 30.95 -36.84
C ILE A 5 -37.91 31.72 -37.35
N PRO A 6 -38.88 32.27 -36.54
CA PRO A 6 -38.69 33.31 -35.50
C PRO A 6 -39.73 33.27 -34.34
N ASP A 7 -39.88 34.18 -33.37
CA ASP A 7 -39.56 35.61 -33.26
C ASP A 7 -39.77 36.13 -31.80
N CYS A 8 -39.47 37.42 -31.62
CA CYS A 8 -39.98 38.39 -30.63
C CYS A 8 -39.16 38.71 -29.36
N ALA A 9 -38.44 39.83 -29.49
CA ALA A 9 -37.88 40.69 -28.47
C ALA A 9 -38.89 41.75 -27.98
N VAL A 10 -38.73 42.26 -26.74
CA VAL A 10 -39.03 43.67 -26.39
C VAL A 10 -38.04 44.16 -25.31
N LEU A 11 -37.49 45.35 -25.55
CA LEU A 11 -36.46 46.08 -24.80
C LEU A 11 -37.03 47.43 -24.31
N ARG A 12 -36.65 47.90 -23.10
CA ARG A 12 -36.74 49.30 -22.59
C ARG A 12 -35.81 49.44 -21.36
N ALA A 13 -35.26 50.58 -20.91
CA ALA A 13 -34.55 51.76 -21.45
C ALA A 13 -34.36 52.77 -20.26
N GLY A 14 -33.26 53.55 -20.20
CA GLY A 14 -33.07 54.78 -19.36
C GLY A 14 -32.41 54.55 -17.98
N ILE A 15 -31.19 54.97 -17.58
CA ILE A 15 -30.32 56.20 -17.62
C ILE A 15 -30.62 57.29 -16.54
N VAL A 16 -29.56 57.68 -15.80
CA VAL A 16 -29.15 59.02 -15.26
C VAL A 16 -29.14 59.22 -13.72
N ALA A 17 -27.97 59.64 -13.18
CA ALA A 17 -27.63 60.09 -11.81
C ALA A 17 -27.85 61.62 -11.62
N PRO A 18 -27.81 62.25 -10.41
CA PRO A 18 -26.53 62.76 -9.86
C PRO A 18 -26.44 63.06 -8.31
N LEU A 19 -25.19 63.17 -7.82
CA LEU A 19 -24.55 64.19 -6.92
C LEU A 19 -25.31 64.83 -5.71
N PHE A 20 -24.80 64.67 -4.47
CA PHE A 20 -24.23 65.72 -3.56
C PHE A 20 -24.13 65.34 -2.05
N CYS A 21 -23.04 65.83 -1.42
CA CYS A 21 -22.84 66.30 -0.03
C CYS A 21 -22.88 65.39 1.24
N VAL A 22 -21.67 65.18 1.78
CA VAL A 22 -21.17 65.40 3.17
C VAL A 22 -22.13 65.22 4.36
N ALA A 23 -21.82 64.26 5.24
CA ALA A 23 -21.97 64.41 6.69
C ALA A 23 -20.99 63.50 7.44
N ALA A 24 -20.21 64.11 8.34
CA ALA A 24 -19.32 63.44 9.28
C ALA A 24 -20.12 62.74 10.38
N ALA A 25 -19.76 61.51 10.72
CA ALA A 25 -20.25 60.81 11.90
C ALA A 25 -19.11 60.04 12.59
N LEU A 26 -18.71 60.60 13.73
CA LEU A 26 -18.21 59.97 14.96
C LEU A 26 -17.62 58.56 14.88
N MET A 27 -16.29 58.52 15.06
CA MET A 27 -15.50 57.37 15.50
C MET A 27 -15.85 56.99 16.95
N VAL A 28 -16.47 55.83 17.19
CA VAL A 28 -16.39 55.09 18.46
C VAL A 28 -16.54 53.58 18.22
N ALA A 29 -15.59 52.82 18.77
CA ALA A 29 -15.56 51.36 19.00
C ALA A 29 -15.53 50.45 17.74
N ASP A 30 -14.71 49.40 17.63
CA ASP A 30 -14.24 48.50 18.68
C ASP A 30 -12.90 47.87 18.24
N ALA A 31 -11.83 48.21 18.95
CA ALA A 31 -10.55 47.53 18.81
C ALA A 31 -10.53 46.33 19.75
N ALA A 32 -10.98 45.16 19.29
CA ALA A 32 -10.45 43.84 19.66
C ALA A 32 -11.38 42.72 19.20
N HIS A 33 -11.33 42.37 17.92
CA HIS A 33 -11.55 40.98 17.50
C HIS A 33 -10.56 40.64 16.38
N ALA A 34 -9.27 40.72 16.72
CA ALA A 34 -8.26 39.97 15.99
C ALA A 34 -8.60 38.49 16.19
N ALA A 35 -9.23 37.90 15.17
CA ALA A 35 -9.50 36.49 15.07
C ALA A 35 -8.24 35.72 15.49
N ARG A 36 -8.35 34.97 16.58
CA ARG A 36 -7.38 33.94 16.93
C ARG A 36 -7.38 32.95 15.78
N ARG A 37 -6.46 33.12 14.83
CA ARG A 37 -6.09 32.06 13.89
C ARG A 37 -5.58 30.92 14.76
N GLY A 38 -6.43 29.93 14.99
CA GLY A 38 -6.00 28.65 15.55
C GLY A 38 -4.83 28.13 14.71
N PRO A 39 -3.93 27.32 15.28
CA PRO A 39 -2.82 26.77 14.53
C PRO A 39 -3.36 26.13 13.26
N SER A 40 -2.99 26.72 12.12
CA SER A 40 -3.11 26.05 10.83
C SER A 40 -2.49 24.67 11.05
N HIS A 41 -3.26 23.61 10.82
CA HIS A 41 -2.70 22.27 10.76
C HIS A 41 -1.69 22.33 9.62
N ALA A 42 -0.42 22.60 9.97
CA ALA A 42 0.67 22.52 9.04
C ALA A 42 0.57 21.13 8.43
N ALA A 43 0.36 21.09 7.11
CA ALA A 43 0.38 19.84 6.37
C ALA A 43 1.62 19.07 6.83
N THR A 44 1.44 17.84 7.31
CA THR A 44 2.57 16.97 7.63
C THR A 44 3.51 17.02 6.43
N PRO A 45 4.81 17.37 6.61
CA PRO A 45 5.73 17.46 5.49
C PRO A 45 5.63 16.17 4.68
N ALA A 46 5.52 16.31 3.36
CA ALA A 46 5.60 15.17 2.45
C ALA A 46 6.83 14.35 2.81
N LEU A 47 6.70 13.03 2.87
CA LEU A 47 7.86 12.18 3.12
C LEU A 47 8.79 12.32 1.90
N ASP A 48 9.96 12.91 2.11
CA ASP A 48 10.90 13.21 1.03
C ASP A 48 11.64 11.93 0.58
N ALA A 49 11.65 11.68 -0.73
CA ALA A 49 12.28 10.51 -1.32
C ALA A 49 13.79 10.48 -1.03
N GLN A 50 14.44 11.65 -1.08
CA GLN A 50 15.87 11.76 -0.79
C GLN A 50 16.14 11.46 0.68
N ALA A 51 15.34 12.01 1.60
CA ALA A 51 15.45 11.68 3.02
C ALA A 51 15.29 10.17 3.32
N VAL A 52 14.44 9.44 2.59
CA VAL A 52 14.34 7.97 2.71
C VAL A 52 15.57 7.28 2.14
N ASN A 53 16.01 7.66 0.93
CA ASN A 53 17.19 7.09 0.29
C ASN A 53 18.46 7.28 1.14
N ASP A 54 18.60 8.43 1.79
CA ASP A 54 19.75 8.78 2.63
C ASP A 54 19.60 8.31 4.09
N ALA A 55 18.42 7.85 4.48
CA ALA A 55 18.14 7.44 5.86
C ALA A 55 19.20 6.44 6.34
N GLN A 56 19.62 6.61 7.59
CA GLN A 56 20.53 5.72 8.30
C GLN A 56 19.87 5.23 9.58
N PHE A 57 20.28 4.06 10.05
CA PHE A 57 19.93 3.61 11.39
C PHE A 57 20.85 4.26 12.41
N SER A 58 20.26 4.90 13.43
CA SER A 58 20.97 5.36 14.62
C SER A 58 20.40 4.63 15.84
N ALA A 59 21.29 4.02 16.61
CA ALA A 59 20.88 3.37 17.86
C ALA A 59 20.38 4.44 18.86
N PRO A 60 19.32 4.16 19.64
CA PRO A 60 18.88 5.07 20.68
C PRO A 60 20.01 5.34 21.69
N SER A 61 20.47 6.58 21.77
CA SER A 61 21.49 7.00 22.74
C SER A 61 20.84 7.78 23.89
N GLY A 62 20.74 7.18 25.08
CA GLY A 62 20.35 7.89 26.32
C GLY A 62 19.42 7.12 27.26
N LYS A 63 19.29 7.61 28.51
CA LYS A 63 18.38 7.09 29.54
C LYS A 63 16.91 7.53 29.35
N GLY A 64 16.42 7.47 28.12
CA GLY A 64 15.02 7.74 27.77
C GLY A 64 14.36 6.52 27.14
N ARG A 65 13.03 6.55 26.91
CA ARG A 65 12.39 5.51 26.10
C ARG A 65 13.08 5.49 24.73
N ALA A 66 13.62 4.33 24.36
CA ALA A 66 14.21 4.11 23.05
C ALA A 66 13.17 4.50 21.98
N ARG A 67 13.45 5.57 21.24
CA ARG A 67 12.65 5.90 20.06
C ARG A 67 13.02 4.88 19.00
N GLY A 68 12.03 4.17 18.47
CA GLY A 68 12.25 3.25 17.35
C GLY A 68 12.83 3.98 16.13
N PRO A 69 13.19 3.23 15.07
CA PRO A 69 13.66 3.82 13.82
C PRO A 69 12.73 4.92 13.31
N SER A 70 13.30 5.91 12.61
CA SER A 70 12.48 6.93 11.95
C SER A 70 11.62 6.28 10.85
N PRO A 71 10.46 6.85 10.47
CA PRO A 71 9.67 6.33 9.36
C PRO A 71 10.48 6.16 8.06
N ALA A 72 11.40 7.09 7.79
CA ALA A 72 12.29 7.00 6.63
C ALA A 72 13.24 5.79 6.71
N THR A 73 13.81 5.53 7.90
CA THR A 73 14.65 4.36 8.16
C THR A 73 13.84 3.06 8.02
N THR A 74 12.61 3.03 8.55
CA THR A 74 11.72 1.86 8.45
C THR A 74 11.37 1.55 7.00
N ILE A 75 10.92 2.55 6.22
CA ILE A 75 10.58 2.36 4.79
C ILE A 75 11.79 1.85 4.01
N LYS A 76 12.98 2.42 4.23
CA LYS A 76 14.20 1.94 3.59
C LYS A 76 14.53 0.49 3.97
N ALA A 77 14.36 0.11 5.24
CA ALA A 77 14.56 -1.27 5.68
C ALA A 77 13.57 -2.24 5.01
N GLU A 78 12.27 -1.91 5.01
CA GLU A 78 11.23 -2.73 4.37
C GLU A 78 11.52 -2.97 2.87
N ILE A 79 11.92 -1.93 2.13
CA ILE A 79 12.26 -2.05 0.70
C ILE A 79 13.48 -2.93 0.48
N LEU A 80 14.53 -2.79 1.31
CA LEU A 80 15.73 -3.62 1.20
C LEU A 80 15.43 -5.08 1.56
N LEU A 81 14.57 -5.33 2.55
CA LEU A 81 14.11 -6.67 2.91
C LEU A 81 13.35 -7.31 1.74
N ASP A 82 12.41 -6.58 1.14
CA ASP A 82 11.65 -7.04 -0.04
C ASP A 82 12.58 -7.43 -1.20
N ARG A 83 13.55 -6.56 -1.53
CA ARG A 83 14.59 -6.83 -2.54
C ARG A 83 15.44 -8.06 -2.23
N ALA A 84 15.75 -8.27 -0.95
CA ALA A 84 16.56 -9.40 -0.49
C ALA A 84 15.77 -10.72 -0.42
N GLY A 85 14.48 -10.72 -0.79
CA GLY A 85 13.63 -11.91 -0.74
C GLY A 85 13.05 -12.19 0.65
N PHE A 86 13.00 -11.19 1.52
CA PHE A 86 12.39 -11.27 2.85
C PHE A 86 11.20 -10.33 2.89
N SER A 87 10.03 -10.80 2.45
CA SER A 87 8.86 -9.92 2.37
C SER A 87 8.50 -9.36 3.75
N PRO A 88 8.47 -8.02 3.94
CA PRO A 88 7.97 -7.40 5.18
C PRO A 88 6.44 -7.42 5.26
N GLY A 89 5.77 -8.05 4.28
CA GLY A 89 4.37 -7.79 3.97
C GLY A 89 4.26 -6.60 3.03
N GLN A 90 3.29 -5.72 3.30
CA GLN A 90 3.11 -4.47 2.58
C GLN A 90 4.05 -3.41 3.14
N ILE A 91 4.75 -2.68 2.27
CA ILE A 91 5.61 -1.56 2.66
C ILE A 91 4.70 -0.41 3.09
N ASP A 92 4.65 -0.14 4.40
CA ASP A 92 3.77 0.87 4.98
C ASP A 92 4.52 1.86 5.89
N GLY A 93 5.81 1.59 6.16
CA GLY A 93 6.68 2.40 7.00
C GLY A 93 6.42 2.25 8.49
N GLN A 94 5.78 1.16 8.92
CA GLN A 94 5.42 0.91 10.30
C GLN A 94 6.08 -0.36 10.82
N THR A 95 6.63 -0.30 12.04
CA THR A 95 7.16 -1.49 12.70
C THR A 95 6.02 -2.40 13.16
N GLY A 96 5.69 -3.37 12.32
CA GLY A 96 4.64 -4.37 12.55
C GLY A 96 5.17 -5.79 12.71
N SER A 97 4.27 -6.72 13.03
CA SER A 97 4.66 -8.14 13.24
C SER A 97 5.23 -8.83 12.01
N ASN A 98 4.87 -8.40 10.80
CA ASN A 98 5.40 -8.97 9.56
C ASN A 98 6.83 -8.47 9.28
N ASP A 99 7.07 -7.17 9.41
CA ASP A 99 8.40 -6.55 9.36
C ASP A 99 9.36 -7.22 10.36
N GLN A 100 8.93 -7.40 11.61
CA GLN A 100 9.74 -8.07 12.64
C GLN A 100 10.09 -9.52 12.27
N LYS A 101 9.17 -10.27 11.66
CA LYS A 101 9.43 -11.63 11.18
C LYS A 101 10.41 -11.64 10.01
N ALA A 102 10.28 -10.70 9.08
CA ALA A 102 11.19 -10.55 7.95
C ALA A 102 12.61 -10.21 8.43
N LEU A 103 12.74 -9.27 9.36
CA LEU A 103 14.02 -8.94 10.02
C LEU A 103 14.63 -10.15 10.73
N ALA A 104 13.84 -10.89 11.51
CA ALA A 104 14.33 -12.09 12.20
C ALA A 104 14.83 -13.16 11.22
N ALA A 105 14.11 -13.37 10.11
CA ALA A 105 14.52 -14.29 9.06
C ALA A 105 15.79 -13.81 8.33
N PHE A 106 15.88 -12.52 8.01
CA PHE A 106 17.06 -11.92 7.40
C PHE A 106 18.28 -12.04 8.30
N GLN A 107 18.13 -11.74 9.59
CA GLN A 107 19.16 -11.90 10.60
C GLN A 107 19.68 -13.34 10.65
N ALA A 108 18.78 -14.33 10.79
CA ALA A 108 19.16 -15.73 10.82
C ALA A 108 19.90 -16.16 9.54
N ALA A 109 19.42 -15.74 8.37
CA ALA A 109 20.04 -16.06 7.08
C ALA A 109 21.45 -15.44 6.91
N ASN A 110 21.74 -14.39 7.68
CA ASN A 110 23.02 -13.69 7.67
C ASN A 110 23.90 -14.02 8.90
N GLY A 111 23.56 -15.06 9.66
CA GLY A 111 24.35 -15.49 10.83
C GLY A 111 24.23 -14.55 12.04
N LEU A 112 23.21 -13.70 12.09
CA LEU A 112 22.89 -12.83 13.22
C LEU A 112 21.91 -13.51 14.18
N LYS A 113 21.85 -13.00 15.41
CA LYS A 113 20.79 -13.36 16.34
C LYS A 113 19.44 -12.83 15.79
N PRO A 114 18.42 -13.69 15.61
CA PRO A 114 17.13 -13.29 15.03
C PRO A 114 16.26 -12.57 16.07
N SER A 115 16.60 -11.31 16.37
CA SER A 115 15.86 -10.46 17.29
C SER A 115 14.54 -9.95 16.72
N GLY A 116 14.43 -9.87 15.39
CA GLY A 116 13.30 -9.23 14.71
C GLY A 116 13.27 -7.71 14.86
N HIS A 117 14.35 -7.12 15.36
CA HIS A 117 14.49 -5.68 15.54
C HIS A 117 15.69 -5.17 14.77
N LEU A 118 15.55 -3.97 14.21
CA LEU A 118 16.65 -3.32 13.53
C LEU A 118 17.72 -2.89 14.55
N ASP A 119 18.95 -3.29 14.31
CA ASP A 119 20.14 -2.87 15.02
C ASP A 119 21.25 -2.49 14.03
N ALA A 120 22.39 -2.01 14.53
CA ALA A 120 23.47 -1.51 13.70
C ALA A 120 24.07 -2.59 12.78
N GLU A 121 24.20 -3.83 13.28
CA GLU A 121 24.75 -4.93 12.49
C GLU A 121 23.76 -5.38 11.41
N THR A 122 22.48 -5.50 11.75
CA THR A 122 21.40 -5.81 10.81
C THR A 122 21.31 -4.73 9.72
N TRP A 123 21.36 -3.45 10.10
CA TRP A 123 21.35 -2.34 9.15
C TRP A 123 22.54 -2.37 8.19
N SER A 124 23.75 -2.62 8.71
CA SER A 124 24.95 -2.73 7.89
C SER A 124 24.84 -3.86 6.87
N ARG A 125 24.31 -5.03 7.26
CA ARG A 125 24.12 -6.15 6.31
C ARG A 125 23.02 -5.87 5.31
N LEU A 126 21.94 -5.23 5.74
CA LEU A 126 20.80 -4.94 4.89
C LEU A 126 21.14 -3.90 3.83
N THR A 127 21.83 -2.82 4.19
CA THR A 127 22.27 -1.79 3.23
C THR A 127 23.38 -2.29 2.30
N ALA A 128 24.17 -3.28 2.70
CA ALA A 128 25.14 -3.92 1.81
C ALA A 128 24.50 -4.80 0.71
N THR A 129 23.19 -5.09 0.78
CA THR A 129 22.50 -5.92 -0.24
C THR A 129 22.34 -5.20 -1.59
N SER A 130 22.31 -3.86 -1.60
CA SER A 130 22.15 -3.06 -2.82
C SER A 130 22.55 -1.61 -2.56
N ASN A 131 23.23 -1.01 -3.53
CA ASN A 131 23.56 0.43 -3.53
C ASN A 131 22.53 1.26 -4.31
N ASP A 132 21.51 0.63 -4.91
CA ASP A 132 20.51 1.32 -5.71
C ASP A 132 19.54 2.09 -4.81
N PRO A 133 19.07 3.30 -5.22
CA PRO A 133 18.06 4.04 -4.48
C PRO A 133 16.82 3.18 -4.18
N VAL A 134 16.34 3.21 -2.94
CA VAL A 134 15.17 2.43 -2.50
C VAL A 134 13.86 3.04 -2.98
N LEU A 135 13.82 4.36 -3.16
CA LEU A 135 12.74 5.08 -3.82
C LEU A 135 13.24 5.67 -5.13
N VAL A 136 12.43 5.52 -6.19
CA VAL A 136 12.72 6.04 -7.53
C VAL A 136 11.48 6.73 -8.11
N GLU A 137 11.71 7.55 -9.13
CA GLU A 137 10.64 8.08 -9.96
C GLU A 137 10.13 7.01 -10.93
N TYR A 138 8.82 6.93 -11.06
CA TYR A 138 8.09 6.11 -12.02
C TYR A 138 7.06 6.96 -12.75
N GLU A 139 7.01 6.84 -14.07
CA GLU A 139 5.96 7.45 -14.88
C GLU A 139 4.79 6.48 -15.01
N ILE A 140 3.60 6.89 -14.55
CA ILE A 140 2.38 6.09 -14.62
C ILE A 140 2.09 5.75 -16.08
N GLN A 141 1.99 4.46 -16.38
CA GLN A 141 1.78 3.98 -17.74
C GLN A 141 0.29 3.97 -18.08
N PRO A 142 -0.09 4.06 -19.37
CA PRO A 142 -1.49 3.95 -19.78
C PRO A 142 -2.20 2.69 -19.25
N GLY A 143 -1.47 1.57 -19.14
CA GLY A 143 -1.99 0.31 -18.59
C GLY A 143 -2.35 0.38 -17.09
N ASP A 144 -1.66 1.23 -16.32
CA ASP A 144 -1.91 1.37 -14.88
C ASP A 144 -3.25 2.06 -14.59
N VAL A 145 -3.75 2.87 -15.54
CA VAL A 145 -4.99 3.66 -15.39
C VAL A 145 -6.15 3.18 -16.25
N LYS A 146 -5.89 2.33 -17.25
CA LYS A 146 -6.91 1.83 -18.18
C LYS A 146 -7.86 0.81 -17.55
N GLY A 147 -7.40 0.09 -16.52
CA GLY A 147 -8.15 -1.01 -15.91
C GLY A 147 -8.05 -2.33 -16.70
N PRO A 148 -8.96 -3.29 -16.47
CA PRO A 148 -10.30 -3.11 -15.89
C PRO A 148 -10.30 -2.87 -14.37
N PHE A 149 -11.22 -2.03 -13.91
CA PHE A 149 -11.49 -1.80 -12.48
C PHE A 149 -12.94 -2.11 -12.13
N ASN A 150 -13.15 -2.79 -11.00
CA ASN A 150 -14.48 -2.95 -10.42
C ASN A 150 -14.87 -1.66 -9.69
N LYS A 151 -16.11 -1.18 -9.84
CA LYS A 151 -16.60 0.00 -9.09
C LYS A 151 -16.53 -0.22 -7.58
N SER A 152 -16.80 -1.44 -7.14
CA SER A 152 -16.65 -1.89 -5.75
C SER A 152 -16.53 -3.40 -5.72
N ILE A 153 -15.96 -3.92 -4.62
CA ILE A 153 -15.93 -5.35 -4.32
C ILE A 153 -16.78 -5.58 -3.06
N PRO A 154 -17.87 -6.36 -3.13
CA PRO A 154 -18.71 -6.63 -1.98
C PRO A 154 -17.96 -7.49 -0.94
N ALA A 155 -18.29 -7.33 0.34
CA ALA A 155 -17.65 -8.08 1.41
C ALA A 155 -18.06 -9.56 1.45
N SER A 156 -19.33 -9.87 1.17
CA SER A 156 -19.84 -11.25 1.25
C SER A 156 -19.38 -12.10 0.06
N LEU A 157 -19.02 -13.36 0.33
CA LEU A 157 -18.57 -14.29 -0.71
C LEU A 157 -19.67 -14.57 -1.74
N GLU A 158 -20.93 -14.62 -1.33
CA GLU A 158 -22.06 -14.83 -2.24
C GLU A 158 -22.18 -13.70 -3.27
N LYS A 159 -22.06 -12.44 -2.83
CA LYS A 159 -22.12 -11.29 -3.73
C LYS A 159 -20.87 -11.18 -4.60
N LYS A 160 -19.70 -11.60 -4.10
CA LYS A 160 -18.49 -11.70 -4.93
C LYS A 160 -18.67 -12.69 -6.08
N ALA A 161 -19.42 -13.78 -5.87
CA ALA A 161 -19.71 -14.79 -6.89
C ALA A 161 -20.61 -14.29 -8.02
N GLU A 162 -21.34 -13.19 -7.82
CA GLU A 162 -22.15 -12.54 -8.85
C GLU A 162 -21.30 -11.67 -9.81
N LEU A 163 -20.06 -11.33 -9.42
CA LEU A 163 -19.16 -10.54 -10.25
C LEU A 163 -18.49 -11.41 -11.32
N LYS A 164 -18.41 -10.88 -12.55
CA LYS A 164 -17.70 -11.53 -13.67
C LYS A 164 -16.20 -11.69 -13.41
N ASN A 165 -15.59 -10.72 -12.72
CA ASN A 165 -14.18 -10.69 -12.35
C ASN A 165 -14.00 -9.91 -11.04
N LEU A 166 -12.94 -10.19 -10.30
CA LEU A 166 -12.55 -9.46 -9.09
C LEU A 166 -11.25 -8.68 -9.30
N ASN A 167 -11.31 -7.66 -10.16
CA ASN A 167 -10.21 -6.73 -10.40
C ASN A 167 -10.02 -5.77 -9.23
N TYR A 168 -8.93 -5.01 -9.26
CA TYR A 168 -8.75 -3.83 -8.41
C TYR A 168 -9.91 -2.85 -8.57
N THR A 169 -10.08 -1.95 -7.60
CA THR A 169 -11.10 -0.89 -7.67
C THR A 169 -10.54 0.45 -8.10
N SER A 170 -9.23 0.60 -8.23
CA SER A 170 -8.58 1.86 -8.64
C SER A 170 -7.14 1.65 -9.15
N PRO A 171 -6.61 2.55 -9.98
CA PRO A 171 -5.20 2.67 -10.30
C PRO A 171 -4.30 2.71 -9.07
N ARG A 172 -4.70 3.44 -8.02
CA ARG A 172 -3.94 3.49 -6.76
C ARG A 172 -3.74 2.11 -6.15
N GLU A 173 -4.76 1.26 -6.16
CA GLU A 173 -4.66 -0.11 -5.62
C GLU A 173 -3.77 -1.00 -6.50
N LEU A 174 -3.89 -0.89 -7.83
CA LEU A 174 -3.03 -1.58 -8.79
C LEU A 174 -1.56 -1.18 -8.60
N LEU A 175 -1.28 0.13 -8.51
CA LEU A 175 0.06 0.65 -8.26
C LEU A 175 0.58 0.23 -6.88
N GLY A 176 -0.29 0.17 -5.88
CA GLY A 176 0.01 -0.38 -4.56
C GLY A 176 0.54 -1.80 -4.63
N GLU A 177 -0.18 -2.69 -5.32
CA GLU A 177 0.31 -4.06 -5.56
C GLU A 177 1.61 -4.06 -6.35
N LYS A 178 1.66 -3.33 -7.47
CA LYS A 178 2.79 -3.34 -8.40
C LYS A 178 4.13 -2.97 -7.75
N PHE A 179 4.10 -2.11 -6.74
CA PHE A 179 5.28 -1.65 -6.00
C PHE A 179 5.30 -2.14 -4.54
N HIS A 180 4.51 -3.16 -4.20
CA HIS A 180 4.40 -3.77 -2.86
C HIS A 180 4.14 -2.76 -1.73
N ILE A 181 3.48 -1.64 -2.02
CA ILE A 181 3.32 -0.49 -1.13
C ILE A 181 1.88 -0.35 -0.63
N ASP A 182 1.73 0.10 0.61
CA ASP A 182 0.44 0.55 1.14
C ASP A 182 -0.13 1.69 0.28
N PRO A 183 -1.37 1.59 -0.23
CA PRO A 183 -2.02 2.68 -0.94
C PRO A 183 -2.01 4.03 -0.19
N GLY A 184 -2.06 3.98 1.14
CA GLY A 184 -1.92 5.16 2.00
C GLY A 184 -0.51 5.74 1.96
N LEU A 185 0.53 4.92 2.13
CA LEU A 185 1.92 5.36 2.01
C LEU A 185 2.23 5.87 0.59
N LEU A 186 1.73 5.21 -0.46
CA LEU A 186 1.88 5.66 -1.84
C LEU A 186 1.32 7.08 -2.03
N THR A 187 0.18 7.37 -1.43
CA THR A 187 -0.40 8.73 -1.44
C THR A 187 0.45 9.72 -0.63
N ARG A 188 0.99 9.32 0.53
CA ARG A 188 1.85 10.18 1.36
C ARG A 188 3.18 10.53 0.71
N LEU A 189 3.75 9.62 -0.09
CA LEU A 189 4.93 9.87 -0.91
C LEU A 189 4.64 10.82 -2.09
N ASN A 190 3.38 10.87 -2.54
CA ASN A 190 2.96 11.59 -3.74
C ASN A 190 1.79 12.55 -3.50
N PRO A 191 1.86 13.45 -2.50
CA PRO A 191 0.68 14.20 -2.02
C PRO A 191 0.11 15.18 -3.04
N LYS A 192 0.86 15.50 -4.11
CA LYS A 192 0.46 16.43 -5.17
C LYS A 192 0.18 15.75 -6.51
N ALA A 193 0.43 14.44 -6.62
CA ALA A 193 0.31 13.73 -7.89
C ALA A 193 -1.08 13.09 -8.04
N SER A 194 -1.61 13.11 -9.27
CA SER A 194 -2.78 12.31 -9.63
C SER A 194 -2.34 10.89 -9.97
N LEU A 195 -2.75 9.92 -9.16
CA LEU A 195 -2.47 8.50 -9.43
C LEU A 195 -3.35 7.91 -10.55
N GLU A 196 -4.31 8.70 -11.05
CA GLU A 196 -5.30 8.30 -12.05
C GLU A 196 -4.91 8.76 -13.47
N THR A 197 -3.77 9.44 -13.62
CA THR A 197 -3.38 10.09 -14.88
C THR A 197 -2.07 9.50 -15.41
N ALA A 198 -2.14 8.82 -16.57
CA ALA A 198 -0.95 8.36 -17.28
C ALA A 198 -0.01 9.52 -17.63
N GLY A 199 1.29 9.26 -17.63
CA GLY A 199 2.34 10.28 -17.79
C GLY A 199 2.68 11.04 -16.51
N THR A 200 1.91 10.87 -15.42
CA THR A 200 2.25 11.47 -14.12
C THR A 200 3.47 10.78 -13.54
N LYS A 201 4.47 11.58 -13.13
CA LYS A 201 5.64 11.10 -12.40
C LYS A 201 5.34 10.98 -10.92
N ILE A 202 5.62 9.81 -10.35
CA ILE A 202 5.40 9.48 -8.94
C ILE A 202 6.63 8.81 -8.34
N ILE A 203 6.82 8.97 -7.04
CA ILE A 203 7.82 8.27 -6.25
C ILE A 203 7.25 6.95 -5.77
N VAL A 204 7.96 5.86 -6.04
CA VAL A 204 7.57 4.50 -5.67
C VAL A 204 8.77 3.72 -5.10
N PRO A 205 8.51 2.68 -4.29
CA PRO A 205 9.53 1.67 -4.01
C PRO A 205 10.12 1.11 -5.28
N ASN A 206 11.44 1.16 -5.38
CA ASN A 206 12.19 0.42 -6.37
C ASN A 206 12.31 -1.02 -5.90
N VAL A 207 11.20 -1.75 -5.94
CA VAL A 207 11.17 -3.18 -5.60
C VAL A 207 12.04 -3.96 -6.57
N GLY A 208 12.75 -4.96 -6.06
CA GLY A 208 13.66 -5.76 -6.89
C GLY A 208 12.89 -6.46 -8.01
N LYS A 209 13.55 -6.74 -9.13
CA LYS A 209 13.02 -7.73 -10.09
C LYS A 209 12.84 -9.04 -9.31
N LYS A 210 11.75 -9.77 -9.57
CA LYS A 210 11.54 -11.13 -9.01
C LYS A 210 12.88 -11.86 -9.03
N PRO A 211 13.31 -12.49 -7.91
CA PRO A 211 14.58 -13.21 -7.89
C PRO A 211 14.67 -14.09 -9.13
N ALA A 212 15.80 -14.02 -9.84
CA ALA A 212 16.08 -14.96 -10.93
C ALA A 212 15.75 -16.36 -10.42
N GLU A 213 14.97 -17.13 -11.18
CA GLU A 213 14.27 -18.37 -10.80
C GLU A 213 15.17 -19.35 -10.03
N ALA A 214 15.40 -19.05 -8.75
CA ALA A 214 16.24 -19.86 -7.91
C ALA A 214 15.48 -21.16 -7.71
N LYS A 215 16.13 -22.28 -8.03
CA LYS A 215 15.50 -23.59 -7.94
C LYS A 215 15.06 -23.83 -6.50
N VAL A 216 13.75 -23.83 -6.28
CA VAL A 216 13.15 -24.18 -4.99
C VAL A 216 12.93 -25.69 -4.95
N GLU A 217 13.50 -26.34 -3.94
CA GLU A 217 13.32 -27.78 -3.70
C GLU A 217 12.19 -28.01 -2.68
N LYS A 218 12.04 -27.11 -1.70
CA LYS A 218 11.11 -27.30 -0.58
C LYS A 218 10.45 -26.01 -0.15
N VAL A 219 9.14 -26.06 0.05
CA VAL A 219 8.37 -25.00 0.72
C VAL A 219 8.03 -25.47 2.14
N VAL A 220 8.33 -24.65 3.14
CA VAL A 220 8.07 -24.91 4.56
C VAL A 220 7.07 -23.89 5.07
N VAL A 221 5.90 -24.36 5.49
CA VAL A 221 4.89 -23.55 6.17
C VAL A 221 5.01 -23.76 7.67
N ASP A 222 5.38 -22.72 8.41
CA ASP A 222 5.44 -22.75 9.87
C ASP A 222 4.15 -22.16 10.45
N LYS A 223 3.28 -23.04 10.97
CA LYS A 223 1.97 -22.67 11.51
C LYS A 223 2.10 -21.77 12.75
N SER A 224 3.08 -22.05 13.62
CA SER A 224 3.31 -21.30 14.86
C SER A 224 3.91 -19.93 14.59
N ALA A 225 4.92 -19.86 13.73
CA ALA A 225 5.54 -18.60 13.36
C ALA A 225 4.68 -17.79 12.39
N LYS A 226 3.69 -18.42 11.73
CA LYS A 226 2.84 -17.82 10.69
C LYS A 226 3.70 -17.29 9.54
N THR A 227 4.51 -18.19 8.96
CA THR A 227 5.48 -17.88 7.90
C THR A 227 5.53 -18.98 6.85
N VAL A 228 6.01 -18.63 5.67
CA VAL A 228 6.35 -19.53 4.57
C VAL A 228 7.79 -19.26 4.15
N ARG A 229 8.56 -20.33 3.98
CA ARG A 229 9.95 -20.30 3.52
C ARG A 229 10.10 -21.17 2.29
N ALA A 230 10.79 -20.68 1.27
CA ALA A 230 11.27 -21.50 0.16
C ALA A 230 12.75 -21.80 0.36
N LEU A 231 13.14 -23.07 0.23
CA LEU A 231 14.50 -23.55 0.40
C LEU A 231 14.99 -24.20 -0.89
N ASP A 232 16.28 -24.03 -1.20
CA ASP A 232 16.95 -24.73 -2.30
C ASP A 232 17.34 -26.16 -1.91
N GLY A 233 17.97 -26.89 -2.85
CA GLY A 233 18.40 -28.28 -2.65
C GLY A 233 19.48 -28.48 -1.57
N SER A 234 20.15 -27.41 -1.13
CA SER A 234 21.11 -27.43 0.00
C SER A 234 20.43 -27.13 1.34
N GLY A 235 19.14 -26.77 1.33
CA GLY A 235 18.41 -26.30 2.50
C GLY A 235 18.61 -24.81 2.81
N LYS A 236 19.31 -24.06 1.95
CA LYS A 236 19.49 -22.62 2.10
C LYS A 236 18.19 -21.88 1.76
N LEU A 237 17.90 -20.84 2.52
CA LEU A 237 16.73 -19.99 2.30
C LEU A 237 16.86 -19.24 0.97
N VAL A 238 15.83 -19.36 0.15
CA VAL A 238 15.66 -18.64 -1.13
C VAL A 238 14.81 -17.40 -0.93
N THR A 239 13.66 -17.56 -0.28
CA THR A 239 12.74 -16.44 0.02
C THR A 239 11.89 -16.74 1.24
N PHE A 240 11.44 -15.69 1.89
CA PHE A 240 10.65 -15.68 3.12
C PHE A 240 9.41 -14.80 2.95
N TYR A 241 8.28 -15.31 3.42
CA TYR A 241 7.02 -14.57 3.49
C TYR A 241 6.36 -14.73 4.86
N PRO A 242 5.83 -13.67 5.48
CA PRO A 242 4.80 -13.81 6.49
C PRO A 242 3.56 -14.45 5.85
N ALA A 243 2.79 -15.21 6.64
CA ALA A 243 1.61 -15.88 6.11
C ALA A 243 0.50 -15.98 7.15
N SER A 244 -0.74 -15.81 6.68
CA SER A 244 -1.92 -16.23 7.44
C SER A 244 -2.12 -17.73 7.25
N VAL A 245 -1.95 -18.50 8.32
CA VAL A 245 -2.14 -19.94 8.32
C VAL A 245 -3.38 -20.27 9.15
N GLY A 246 -4.13 -21.30 8.74
CA GLY A 246 -5.46 -21.65 9.27
C GLY A 246 -5.57 -21.51 10.80
N SER A 247 -6.73 -21.01 11.26
CA SER A 247 -6.99 -20.67 12.65
C SER A 247 -7.04 -21.88 13.57
N GLU A 248 -7.13 -21.66 14.89
CA GLU A 248 -7.31 -22.75 15.85
C GLU A 248 -8.63 -23.50 15.61
N GLU A 249 -9.68 -22.79 15.23
CA GLU A 249 -10.98 -23.38 14.89
C GLU A 249 -10.97 -24.12 13.54
N ARG A 250 -10.04 -23.79 12.66
CA ARG A 250 -9.87 -24.39 11.32
C ARG A 250 -8.38 -24.58 11.00
N PRO A 251 -7.71 -25.53 11.67
CA PRO A 251 -6.27 -25.67 11.56
C PRO A 251 -5.87 -26.14 10.17
N ALA A 252 -4.84 -25.51 9.60
CA ALA A 252 -4.21 -26.03 8.39
C ALA A 252 -3.66 -27.45 8.66
N PRO A 253 -3.79 -28.40 7.72
CA PRO A 253 -3.27 -29.75 7.89
C PRO A 253 -1.74 -29.73 8.02
N SER A 254 -1.20 -30.62 8.84
CA SER A 254 0.25 -30.81 9.00
C SER A 254 0.75 -32.01 8.18
N GLY A 255 2.04 -32.02 7.85
CA GLY A 255 2.72 -33.12 7.16
C GLY A 255 3.40 -32.71 5.85
N THR A 256 4.13 -33.64 5.25
CA THR A 256 4.82 -33.42 3.98
C THR A 256 3.88 -33.75 2.82
N ARG A 257 3.81 -32.87 1.82
CA ARG A 257 3.06 -33.08 0.59
C ARG A 257 3.88 -32.62 -0.61
N GLN A 258 3.66 -33.27 -1.75
CA GLN A 258 4.21 -32.83 -3.03
C GLN A 258 3.33 -31.74 -3.63
N ILE A 259 3.95 -30.69 -4.14
CA ILE A 259 3.28 -29.68 -4.95
C ILE A 259 3.00 -30.33 -6.31
N ARG A 260 1.72 -30.43 -6.69
CA ARG A 260 1.31 -31.10 -7.94
C ARG A 260 1.10 -30.13 -9.10
N SER A 261 0.69 -28.91 -8.81
CA SER A 261 0.35 -27.89 -9.81
C SER A 261 0.35 -26.51 -9.17
N VAL A 262 0.61 -25.48 -9.99
CA VAL A 262 0.42 -24.07 -9.64
C VAL A 262 -0.68 -23.53 -10.57
N ALA A 263 -1.65 -22.82 -10.01
CA ALA A 263 -2.69 -22.16 -10.78
C ALA A 263 -2.54 -20.65 -10.61
N GLU A 264 -2.21 -19.95 -11.69
CA GLU A 264 -2.13 -18.49 -11.70
C GLU A 264 -3.53 -17.90 -11.87
N ASN A 265 -3.86 -16.86 -11.08
CA ASN A 265 -5.18 -16.22 -11.06
C ASN A 265 -6.35 -17.22 -10.96
N PRO A 266 -6.38 -18.08 -9.92
CA PRO A 266 -7.40 -19.12 -9.81
C PRO A 266 -8.78 -18.54 -9.50
N THR A 267 -9.83 -19.28 -9.85
CA THR A 267 -11.17 -19.07 -9.28
C THR A 267 -11.27 -19.70 -7.89
N TYR A 268 -12.12 -19.17 -7.01
CA TYR A 268 -12.38 -19.77 -5.69
C TYR A 268 -13.71 -20.52 -5.67
N HIS A 269 -13.68 -21.83 -5.45
CA HIS A 269 -14.89 -22.64 -5.31
C HIS A 269 -15.27 -22.81 -3.83
N TYR A 270 -16.43 -22.28 -3.44
CA TYR A 270 -16.97 -22.44 -2.09
C TYR A 270 -17.87 -23.67 -1.97
N SER A 271 -17.59 -24.50 -0.96
CA SER A 271 -18.47 -25.61 -0.55
C SER A 271 -19.21 -25.26 0.75
N PRO A 272 -20.55 -25.43 0.82
CA PRO A 272 -21.33 -25.21 2.04
C PRO A 272 -20.88 -26.06 3.24
N LYS A 273 -20.17 -27.17 3.00
CA LYS A 273 -19.59 -28.02 4.06
C LYS A 273 -18.55 -27.27 4.91
N LEU A 274 -17.95 -26.21 4.38
CA LEU A 274 -16.99 -25.37 5.12
C LEU A 274 -17.67 -24.51 6.20
N ASN A 275 -18.96 -24.22 6.02
CA ASN A 275 -19.80 -23.46 6.96
C ASN A 275 -19.16 -22.14 7.44
N PHE A 276 -18.70 -21.31 6.49
CA PHE A 276 -18.02 -20.07 6.82
C PHE A 276 -18.95 -19.08 7.53
N LYS A 277 -18.43 -18.42 8.57
CA LYS A 277 -19.18 -17.40 9.30
C LYS A 277 -19.59 -16.29 8.33
N GLY A 278 -20.87 -15.96 8.31
CA GLY A 278 -21.42 -14.93 7.43
C GLY A 278 -21.88 -15.43 6.05
N VAL A 279 -21.56 -16.67 5.66
CA VAL A 279 -22.08 -17.30 4.43
C VAL A 279 -23.33 -18.09 4.77
N LYS A 280 -24.47 -17.76 4.14
CA LYS A 280 -25.79 -18.32 4.49
C LYS A 280 -26.30 -19.38 3.52
N THR A 281 -25.73 -19.42 2.31
CA THR A 281 -26.21 -20.32 1.26
C THR A 281 -25.89 -21.79 1.55
N LYS A 282 -26.84 -22.67 1.20
CA LYS A 282 -26.69 -24.13 1.21
C LYS A 282 -26.24 -24.70 -0.14
N LYS A 283 -26.08 -23.85 -1.16
CA LYS A 283 -25.64 -24.23 -2.50
C LYS A 283 -24.18 -23.82 -2.71
N PRO A 284 -23.35 -24.66 -3.36
CA PRO A 284 -22.00 -24.27 -3.74
C PRO A 284 -22.04 -23.15 -4.78
N PHE A 285 -20.98 -22.36 -4.83
CA PHE A 285 -20.80 -21.30 -5.82
C PHE A 285 -19.31 -21.10 -6.10
N THR A 286 -19.02 -20.42 -7.21
CA THR A 286 -17.64 -20.09 -7.60
C THR A 286 -17.50 -18.58 -7.69
N VAL A 287 -16.43 -18.07 -7.08
CA VAL A 287 -16.00 -16.68 -7.16
C VAL A 287 -14.97 -16.57 -8.28
N ALA A 288 -15.18 -15.61 -9.19
CA ALA A 288 -14.34 -15.41 -10.36
C ALA A 288 -12.89 -15.05 -10.00
N ALA A 289 -11.98 -15.23 -10.95
CA ALA A 289 -10.57 -14.87 -10.79
C ALA A 289 -10.37 -13.35 -10.65
N GLY A 290 -9.22 -12.97 -10.12
CA GLY A 290 -8.74 -11.60 -10.06
C GLY A 290 -8.05 -11.26 -8.73
N PRO A 291 -7.35 -10.13 -8.65
CA PRO A 291 -6.57 -9.75 -7.47
C PRO A 291 -7.39 -9.55 -6.17
N LYS A 292 -8.71 -9.42 -6.27
CA LYS A 292 -9.61 -9.30 -5.09
C LYS A 292 -10.32 -10.62 -4.76
N ASN A 293 -9.95 -11.70 -5.44
CA ASN A 293 -10.33 -13.06 -5.12
C ASN A 293 -9.77 -13.44 -3.72
N PRO A 294 -10.49 -14.25 -2.92
CA PRO A 294 -10.01 -14.72 -1.61
C PRO A 294 -8.82 -15.69 -1.62
N VAL A 295 -8.34 -16.17 -2.77
CA VAL A 295 -7.17 -17.06 -2.91
C VAL A 295 -6.19 -16.57 -3.96
#